data_AF-A0A5S4GXW7-F1
#
_entry.id   AF-A0A5S4GXW7-F1
#
_cell.length_a   1.000
_cell.length_b   1.000
_cell.length_c   1.000
_cell.angle_alpha   90.00
_cell.angle_beta   90.00
_cell.angle_gamma   90.00
#
_symmetry.space_group_name_H-M   'P 1'
#
loop_
_entity.id
_entity.type
_entity.pdbx_description
1 polymer ?
#
loop_
_entity_poly.entity_id
_entity_poly.type
_entity_poly.pdbx_seq_one_letter_code
_entity_poly.pdbx_strand_id
1 'polypeptide(L)'
;MRPLQRLATDTRYVLIGFPAAVVMFATVVTGVAAGLGSAVAFVGLPILAATAALARNLADIERVMLPGVLGHPVARPQYAAAPEGAGALRRLLNPLTSGQAAADLLYGIIAFPFAIASFVLVTVWWAGAIAGLTFPIYGWRIAAIPGSEVSLPGWLGLGHSDLAFVGFYTVAGVLFALTLPAVVRIAALLKASVAQVMLTRAAYPAPAPSPYAEAAWSASR
;
A
#
# COMPACT_ATOMS: atom_id res chain seq x y z
N MET A 1 20.27 -5.50 6.26
CA MET A 1 19.89 -5.86 4.87
C MET A 1 20.81 -5.13 3.90
N ARG A 2 21.24 -5.77 2.81
CA ARG A 2 22.01 -5.09 1.76
C ARG A 2 21.12 -4.05 1.04
N PRO A 3 21.66 -2.92 0.55
CA PRO A 3 20.85 -1.86 -0.07
C PRO A 3 20.03 -2.36 -1.27
N LEU A 4 20.60 -3.26 -2.08
CA LEU A 4 19.91 -3.89 -3.21
C LEU A 4 18.73 -4.77 -2.79
N GLN A 5 18.86 -5.52 -1.69
CA GLN A 5 17.78 -6.35 -1.17
C GLN A 5 16.62 -5.50 -0.65
N ARG A 6 16.92 -4.36 -0.03
CA ARG A 6 15.90 -3.41 0.42
C ARG A 6 15.15 -2.80 -0.75
N LEU A 7 15.86 -2.33 -1.77
CA LEU A 7 15.25 -1.80 -2.99
C LEU A 7 14.32 -2.81 -3.66
N ALA A 8 14.76 -4.07 -3.77
CA ALA A 8 13.95 -5.13 -4.35
C ALA A 8 12.70 -5.43 -3.50
N THR A 9 12.83 -5.43 -2.18
CA THR A 9 11.71 -5.65 -1.25
C THR A 9 10.68 -4.53 -1.34
N ASP A 10 11.13 -3.27 -1.30
CA ASP A 10 10.27 -2.09 -1.36
C ASP A 10 9.59 -1.97 -2.73
N THR A 11 10.32 -2.24 -3.82
CA THR A 11 9.75 -2.28 -5.18
C THR A 11 8.68 -3.37 -5.30
N ARG A 12 8.98 -4.60 -4.85
CA ARG A 12 8.03 -5.72 -4.87
C ARG A 12 6.77 -5.39 -4.08
N TYR A 13 6.91 -4.79 -2.91
CA TYR A 13 5.79 -4.40 -2.06
C TYR A 13 4.85 -3.40 -2.74
N VAL A 14 5.40 -2.39 -3.42
CA VAL A 14 4.60 -1.40 -4.14
C VAL A 14 3.93 -2.02 -5.37
N LEU A 15 4.68 -2.76 -6.19
CA LEU A 15 4.17 -3.32 -7.45
C LEU A 15 3.11 -4.40 -7.24
N ILE A 16 3.31 -5.33 -6.29
CA ILE A 16 2.35 -6.40 -5.98
C ILE A 16 1.18 -5.87 -5.16
N GLY A 17 1.43 -4.87 -4.32
CA GLY A 17 0.39 -4.33 -3.44
C GLY A 17 -0.65 -3.48 -4.16
N PHE A 18 -0.37 -2.94 -5.35
CA PHE A 18 -1.36 -2.20 -6.14
C PHE A 18 -2.51 -3.08 -6.65
N PRO A 19 -2.27 -4.23 -7.33
CA PRO A 19 -3.34 -5.17 -7.68
C PRO A 19 -4.18 -5.60 -6.48
N ALA A 20 -3.55 -5.86 -5.33
CA ALA A 20 -4.27 -6.20 -4.10
C ALA A 20 -5.18 -5.05 -3.62
N ALA A 21 -4.70 -3.81 -3.66
CA ALA A 21 -5.49 -2.63 -3.32
C ALA A 21 -6.67 -2.40 -4.29
N VAL A 22 -6.49 -2.67 -5.58
CA VAL A 22 -7.57 -2.60 -6.59
C VAL A 22 -8.68 -3.60 -6.26
N VAL A 23 -8.32 -4.86 -6.01
CA VAL A 23 -9.28 -5.92 -5.66
C VAL A 23 -9.99 -5.57 -4.35
N MET A 24 -9.26 -5.10 -3.34
CA MET A 24 -9.84 -4.69 -2.07
C MET A 24 -10.81 -3.52 -2.23
N PHE A 25 -10.41 -2.47 -2.96
CA PHE A 25 -11.25 -1.31 -3.23
C PHE A 25 -12.55 -1.71 -3.94
N ALA A 26 -12.44 -2.46 -5.05
CA ALA A 26 -13.60 -2.90 -5.80
C ALA A 26 -14.55 -3.75 -4.93
N THR A 27 -14.00 -4.69 -4.14
CA THR A 27 -14.78 -5.55 -3.24
C THR A 27 -15.49 -4.75 -2.15
N VAL A 28 -14.78 -3.81 -1.51
CA VAL A 28 -15.34 -2.99 -0.43
C VAL A 28 -16.42 -2.05 -0.97
N VAL A 29 -16.15 -1.34 -2.06
CA VAL A 29 -17.12 -0.38 -2.63
C VAL A 29 -18.38 -1.10 -3.09
N THR A 30 -18.24 -2.20 -3.83
CA THR A 30 -19.41 -2.96 -4.31
C THR A 30 -20.17 -3.62 -3.15
N GLY A 31 -19.47 -4.23 -2.20
CA GLY A 31 -20.08 -4.89 -1.06
C GLY A 31 -20.77 -3.93 -0.09
N VAL A 32 -20.18 -2.77 0.18
CA VAL A 32 -20.79 -1.72 1.01
C VAL A 32 -22.00 -1.12 0.29
N ALA A 33 -21.91 -0.81 -1.00
CA ALA A 33 -23.03 -0.29 -1.77
C ALA A 33 -24.20 -1.30 -1.84
N ALA A 34 -23.91 -2.58 -2.12
CA ALA A 34 -24.91 -3.64 -2.16
C ALA A 34 -25.52 -3.90 -0.78
N GLY A 35 -24.70 -3.94 0.26
CA GLY A 35 -25.14 -4.19 1.63
C GLY A 35 -26.00 -3.06 2.20
N LEU A 36 -25.65 -1.81 1.95
CA LEU A 36 -26.47 -0.66 2.33
C LEU A 36 -27.75 -0.57 1.49
N GLY A 37 -27.67 -0.80 0.18
CA GLY A 37 -28.82 -0.76 -0.72
C GLY A 37 -29.86 -1.86 -0.44
N SER A 38 -29.41 -3.03 0.00
CA SER A 38 -30.28 -4.16 0.37
C SER A 38 -30.63 -4.22 1.86
N ALA A 39 -30.25 -3.21 2.64
CA ALA A 39 -30.59 -3.12 4.06
C ALA A 39 -32.11 -3.12 4.28
N VAL A 40 -32.86 -2.50 3.37
CA VAL A 40 -34.34 -2.46 3.38
C VAL A 40 -34.95 -3.87 3.27
N ALA A 41 -34.27 -4.80 2.60
CA ALA A 41 -34.73 -6.16 2.39
C ALA A 41 -34.27 -7.14 3.49
N PHE A 42 -33.68 -6.66 4.60
CA PHE A 42 -33.07 -7.47 5.66
C PHE A 42 -31.89 -8.37 5.23
N VAL A 43 -31.52 -8.40 3.94
CA VAL A 43 -30.36 -9.15 3.39
C VAL A 43 -29.06 -8.33 3.43
N GLY A 44 -29.15 -7.02 3.68
CA GLY A 44 -27.98 -6.14 3.71
C GLY A 44 -26.94 -6.48 4.78
N LEU A 45 -27.38 -6.89 5.98
CA LEU A 45 -26.47 -7.22 7.09
C LEU A 45 -25.55 -8.41 6.75
N PRO A 46 -26.05 -9.55 6.24
CA PRO A 46 -25.21 -10.64 5.73
C PRO A 46 -24.20 -10.21 4.67
N ILE A 47 -24.61 -9.36 3.72
CA ILE A 47 -23.73 -8.88 2.64
C ILE A 47 -22.59 -8.04 3.23
N LEU A 48 -22.90 -7.07 4.09
CA LEU A 48 -21.88 -6.24 4.75
C LEU A 48 -20.90 -7.10 5.58
N ALA A 49 -21.41 -8.12 6.25
CA ALA A 49 -20.59 -9.04 7.03
C ALA A 49 -19.63 -9.85 6.17
N ALA A 50 -20.11 -10.38 5.04
CA ALA A 50 -19.28 -11.07 4.07
C ALA A 50 -18.22 -10.13 3.47
N THR A 51 -18.59 -8.89 3.13
CA THR A 51 -17.65 -7.87 2.65
C THR A 51 -16.58 -7.55 3.68
N ALA A 52 -16.94 -7.37 4.95
CA ALA A 52 -15.98 -7.11 6.02
C ALA A 52 -15.01 -8.28 6.23
N ALA A 53 -15.51 -9.53 6.12
CA ALA A 53 -14.66 -10.72 6.19
C ALA A 53 -13.67 -10.80 5.01
N LEU A 54 -14.12 -10.50 3.79
CA LEU A 54 -13.27 -10.44 2.61
C LEU A 54 -12.23 -9.32 2.71
N ALA A 55 -12.64 -8.12 3.13
CA ALA A 55 -11.75 -6.98 3.35
C ALA A 55 -10.65 -7.33 4.37
N ARG A 56 -11.01 -8.04 5.44
CA ARG A 56 -10.06 -8.51 6.45
C ARG A 56 -9.03 -9.49 5.87
N ASN A 57 -9.46 -10.50 5.12
CA ASN A 57 -8.54 -11.45 4.49
C ASN A 57 -7.55 -10.73 3.56
N LEU A 58 -8.03 -9.75 2.78
CA LEU A 58 -7.18 -8.94 1.91
C LEU A 58 -6.23 -8.04 2.71
N ALA A 59 -6.67 -7.50 3.85
CA ALA A 59 -5.83 -6.69 4.73
C ALA A 59 -4.73 -7.53 5.40
N ASP A 60 -5.00 -8.81 5.69
CA ASP A 60 -4.00 -9.74 6.22
C ASP A 60 -2.88 -10.02 5.21
N ILE A 61 -3.19 -10.09 3.92
CA ILE A 61 -2.16 -10.21 2.85
C ILE A 61 -1.19 -9.02 2.91
N GLU A 62 -1.72 -7.81 3.07
CA GLU A 62 -0.90 -6.61 3.19
C GLU A 62 -0.04 -6.65 4.48
N ARG A 63 -0.61 -7.09 5.60
CA ARG A 63 0.11 -7.21 6.89
C ARG A 63 1.30 -8.17 6.81
N VAL A 64 1.19 -9.26 6.06
CA VAL A 64 2.29 -10.22 5.89
C VAL A 64 3.50 -9.58 5.20
N MET A 65 3.28 -8.57 4.37
CA MET A 65 4.36 -7.87 3.66
C MET A 65 5.01 -6.75 4.49
N LEU A 66 4.30 -6.19 5.48
CA LEU A 66 4.79 -5.05 6.28
C LEU A 66 6.14 -5.27 6.98
N PRO A 67 6.44 -6.42 7.61
CA PRO A 67 7.72 -6.62 8.29
C PRO A 67 8.93 -6.48 7.35
N GLY A 68 8.77 -6.84 6.07
CA GLY A 68 9.82 -6.71 5.07
C GLY A 68 10.20 -5.25 4.77
N VAL A 69 9.24 -4.33 4.89
CA VAL A 69 9.41 -2.90 4.61
C VAL A 69 9.77 -2.12 5.86
N LEU A 70 9.04 -2.34 6.96
CA LEU A 70 9.20 -1.62 8.23
C LEU A 70 10.45 -2.05 9.01
N GLY A 71 10.94 -3.27 8.80
CA GLY A 71 12.13 -3.78 9.47
C GLY A 71 11.91 -4.18 10.94
N HIS A 72 10.66 -4.20 11.39
CA HIS A 72 10.26 -4.72 12.70
C HIS A 72 9.03 -5.63 12.53
N PRO A 73 8.82 -6.60 13.43
CA PRO A 73 7.59 -7.38 13.43
C PRO A 73 6.38 -6.48 13.63
N VAL A 74 5.30 -6.78 12.91
CA VAL A 74 4.01 -6.09 13.05
C VAL A 74 3.07 -7.02 13.79
N ALA A 75 2.48 -6.55 14.89
CA ALA A 75 1.53 -7.33 15.68
C ALA A 75 0.31 -7.69 14.82
N ARG A 76 -0.06 -8.98 14.80
CA ARG A 76 -1.34 -9.41 14.26
C ARG A 76 -2.40 -9.17 15.32
N PRO A 77 -3.51 -8.46 15.02
CA PRO A 77 -4.61 -8.36 15.95
C PRO A 77 -5.09 -9.76 16.35
N GLN A 78 -5.14 -10.03 17.65
CA GLN A 78 -5.80 -11.23 18.15
C GLN A 78 -7.31 -11.00 18.02
N TYR A 79 -7.90 -11.58 16.98
CA TYR A 79 -9.34 -11.52 16.80
C TYR A 79 -10.00 -12.43 17.83
N ALA A 80 -10.99 -11.88 18.56
CA ALA A 80 -11.82 -12.66 19.47
C ALA A 80 -12.44 -13.82 18.69
N ALA A 81 -12.11 -15.06 19.07
CA ALA A 81 -12.73 -16.24 18.50
C ALA A 81 -14.25 -16.14 18.73
N ALA A 82 -15.03 -16.47 17.71
CA ALA A 82 -16.48 -16.55 17.89
C ALA A 82 -16.79 -17.56 19.01
N PRO A 83 -17.71 -17.26 19.94
CA PRO A 83 -18.04 -18.17 21.04
C PRO A 83 -18.36 -19.58 20.53
N GLU A 84 -17.82 -20.60 21.19
CA GLU A 84 -18.13 -22.00 20.87
C GLU A 84 -19.65 -22.22 20.95
N GLY A 85 -20.28 -22.64 19.85
CA GLY A 85 -21.73 -22.81 19.74
C GLY A 85 -22.52 -21.69 19.03
N ALA A 86 -21.86 -20.62 18.55
CA ALA A 86 -22.53 -19.58 17.76
C ALA A 86 -22.93 -20.08 16.35
N GLY A 87 -24.22 -19.99 16.00
CA GLY A 87 -24.72 -20.32 14.66
C GLY A 87 -24.04 -19.50 13.54
N ALA A 88 -24.02 -20.04 12.31
CA ALA A 88 -23.27 -19.47 11.17
C ALA A 88 -23.51 -17.97 10.95
N LEU A 89 -24.76 -17.50 11.14
CA LEU A 89 -25.12 -16.09 11.04
C LEU A 89 -24.54 -15.24 12.18
N ARG A 90 -24.57 -15.73 13.43
CA ARG A 90 -23.98 -15.02 14.58
C ARG A 90 -22.45 -14.96 14.47
N ARG A 91 -21.83 -16.02 13.94
CA ARG A 91 -20.39 -16.07 13.63
C ARG A 91 -20.01 -15.12 12.51
N LEU A 92 -20.86 -14.96 11.50
CA LEU A 92 -20.68 -14.02 10.40
C LEU A 92 -20.87 -12.56 10.84
N LEU A 93 -21.79 -12.29 11.77
CA LEU A 93 -22.09 -10.93 12.27
C LEU A 93 -21.18 -10.47 13.42
N ASN A 94 -20.56 -11.38 14.17
CA ASN A 94 -19.63 -11.07 15.28
C ASN A 94 -18.45 -10.14 14.92
N PRO A 95 -17.90 -10.16 13.68
CA PRO A 95 -16.92 -9.18 13.25
C PRO A 95 -17.50 -7.78 13.07
N LEU A 96 -18.76 -7.63 12.62
CA LEU A 96 -19.39 -6.33 12.38
C LEU A 96 -19.60 -5.53 13.66
N THR A 97 -19.71 -6.20 14.80
CA THR A 97 -19.80 -5.55 16.12
C THR A 97 -18.45 -5.03 16.62
N SER A 98 -17.34 -5.32 15.92
CA SER A 98 -16.01 -4.82 16.27
C SER A 98 -15.68 -3.54 15.49
N GLY A 99 -15.12 -2.53 16.16
CA GLY A 99 -14.62 -1.31 15.50
C GLY A 99 -13.56 -1.59 14.43
N GLN A 100 -12.88 -2.74 14.51
CA GLN A 100 -11.90 -3.16 13.51
C GLN A 100 -12.52 -3.52 12.16
N ALA A 101 -13.77 -4.02 12.10
CA ALA A 101 -14.41 -4.28 10.81
C ALA A 101 -14.67 -2.98 10.03
N ALA A 102 -15.05 -1.90 10.71
CA ALA A 102 -15.17 -0.59 10.11
C ALA A 102 -13.81 -0.05 9.65
N ALA A 103 -12.75 -0.26 10.43
CA ALA A 103 -11.39 0.11 10.05
C ALA A 103 -10.87 -0.67 8.82
N ASP A 104 -11.15 -1.97 8.74
CA ASP A 104 -10.77 -2.83 7.60
C ASP A 104 -11.49 -2.39 6.30
N LEU A 105 -12.78 -2.03 6.39
CA LEU A 105 -13.54 -1.47 5.25
C LEU A 105 -13.01 -0.09 4.84
N LEU A 106 -12.79 0.81 5.80
CA LEU A 106 -12.25 2.15 5.53
C LEU A 106 -10.85 2.06 4.92
N TYR A 107 -10.03 1.12 5.38
CA TYR A 107 -8.71 0.85 4.81
C TYR A 107 -8.81 0.46 3.33
N GLY A 108 -9.78 -0.35 2.92
CA GLY A 108 -9.98 -0.71 1.52
C GLY A 108 -10.26 0.49 0.59
N ILE A 109 -10.85 1.55 1.13
CA ILE A 109 -11.10 2.79 0.38
C ILE A 109 -9.85 3.68 0.38
N ILE A 110 -9.23 3.88 1.56
CA ILE A 110 -8.10 4.79 1.73
C ILE A 110 -6.80 4.23 1.13
N ALA A 111 -6.58 2.92 1.17
CA ALA A 111 -5.35 2.32 0.67
C ALA A 111 -5.19 2.48 -0.85
N PHE A 112 -6.30 2.54 -1.60
CA PHE A 112 -6.29 2.64 -3.06
C PHE A 112 -5.54 3.89 -3.60
N PRO A 113 -5.85 5.13 -3.20
CA PRO A 113 -5.13 6.32 -3.67
C PRO A 113 -3.63 6.29 -3.33
N PHE A 114 -3.24 5.78 -2.16
CA PHE A 114 -1.83 5.64 -1.82
C PHE A 114 -1.14 4.54 -2.63
N ALA A 115 -1.84 3.43 -2.89
CA ALA A 115 -1.32 2.33 -3.69
C ALA A 115 -1.10 2.74 -5.15
N ILE A 116 -2.07 3.42 -5.77
CA ILE A 116 -1.92 3.91 -7.16
C ILE A 116 -0.84 4.98 -7.27
N ALA A 117 -0.78 5.95 -6.34
CA ALA A 117 0.24 6.99 -6.35
C ALA A 117 1.64 6.40 -6.20
N SER A 118 1.82 5.48 -5.26
CA SER A 118 3.10 4.78 -5.06
C SER A 118 3.47 3.94 -6.27
N PHE A 119 2.51 3.21 -6.85
CA PHE A 119 2.72 2.38 -8.04
C PHE A 119 3.18 3.21 -9.24
N VAL A 120 2.47 4.31 -9.54
CA VAL A 120 2.83 5.20 -10.64
C VAL A 120 4.22 5.79 -10.40
N LEU A 121 4.50 6.28 -9.19
CA LEU A 121 5.78 6.88 -8.85
C LEU A 121 6.94 5.90 -9.04
N VAL A 122 6.84 4.69 -8.49
CA VAL A 122 7.87 3.65 -8.61
C VAL A 122 8.04 3.20 -10.07
N THR A 123 6.93 3.03 -10.80
CA THR A 123 6.96 2.60 -12.21
C THR A 123 7.62 3.66 -13.10
N VAL A 124 7.28 4.94 -12.93
CA VAL A 124 7.89 6.05 -13.66
C VAL A 124 9.38 6.17 -13.34
N TRP A 125 9.77 6.02 -12.08
CA TRP A 125 11.19 6.08 -11.70
C TRP A 125 12.02 4.95 -12.31
N TRP A 126 11.50 3.72 -12.30
CA TRP A 126 12.14 2.60 -12.97
C TRP A 126 12.20 2.78 -14.48
N ALA A 127 11.10 3.22 -15.10
CA ALA A 127 11.06 3.49 -16.53
C ALA A 127 12.05 4.59 -16.94
N GLY A 128 12.10 5.69 -16.20
CA GLY A 128 13.02 6.81 -16.43
C GLY A 128 14.49 6.41 -16.25
N ALA A 129 14.80 5.62 -15.20
CA ALA A 129 16.14 5.10 -14.98
C ALA A 129 16.57 4.16 -16.11
N ILE A 130 15.73 3.20 -16.50
CA ILE A 130 16.05 2.24 -17.57
C ILE A 130 16.17 2.96 -18.91
N ALA A 131 15.19 3.77 -19.29
CA ALA A 131 15.18 4.50 -20.57
C ALA A 131 16.38 5.46 -20.67
N GLY A 132 16.65 6.24 -19.63
CA GLY A 132 17.76 7.19 -19.65
C GLY A 132 19.14 6.51 -19.58
N LEU A 133 19.32 5.44 -18.81
CA LEU A 133 20.60 4.70 -18.78
C LEU A 133 20.87 3.95 -20.08
N THR A 134 19.84 3.52 -20.80
CA THR A 134 19.97 2.89 -22.12
C THR A 134 19.99 3.90 -23.27
N PHE A 135 19.74 5.18 -22.98
CA PHE A 135 19.68 6.26 -23.98
C PHE A 135 20.97 6.41 -24.81
N PRO A 136 22.20 6.25 -24.27
CA PRO A 136 23.42 6.28 -25.09
C PRO A 136 23.47 5.23 -26.20
N ILE A 137 22.71 4.15 -26.07
CA ILE A 137 22.72 3.03 -27.03
C ILE A 137 21.82 3.35 -28.24
N TYR A 138 20.61 3.85 -27.99
CA TYR A 138 19.60 4.08 -29.04
C TYR A 138 19.36 5.56 -29.38
N GLY A 139 19.76 6.48 -28.51
CA GLY A 139 19.51 7.92 -28.62
C GLY A 139 20.10 8.54 -29.88
N TRP A 140 21.24 8.02 -30.36
CA TRP A 140 21.83 8.43 -31.65
C TRP A 140 20.92 8.15 -32.84
N ARG A 141 20.18 7.03 -32.81
CA ARG A 141 19.23 6.69 -33.87
C ARG A 141 18.02 7.62 -33.84
N ILE A 142 17.60 8.06 -32.65
CA ILE A 142 16.51 9.03 -32.49
C ILE A 142 16.95 10.42 -32.93
N ALA A 143 18.17 10.83 -32.59
CA ALA A 143 18.73 12.11 -33.00
C ALA A 143 18.80 12.24 -34.54
N ALA A 144 19.11 11.15 -35.24
CA ALA A 144 19.16 11.11 -36.70
C ALA A 144 17.78 11.20 -37.41
N ILE A 145 16.65 11.13 -36.69
CA ILE A 145 15.31 11.22 -37.28
C ILE A 145 14.97 12.70 -37.56
N PRO A 146 14.55 13.07 -38.78
CA PRO A 146 14.10 14.42 -39.08
C PRO A 146 12.97 14.87 -38.15
N GLY A 147 13.17 16.00 -37.45
CA GLY A 147 12.23 16.53 -36.45
C GLY A 147 12.68 16.36 -34.99
N SER A 148 13.77 15.63 -34.73
CA SER A 148 14.42 15.52 -33.40
C SER A 148 15.01 16.85 -32.90
N GLU A 149 15.15 17.84 -33.78
CA GLU A 149 15.63 19.19 -33.46
C GLU A 149 14.69 19.90 -32.47
N VAL A 150 13.38 19.60 -32.49
CA VAL A 150 12.41 20.12 -31.51
C VAL A 150 12.45 19.25 -30.25
N SER A 151 13.54 19.34 -29.50
CA SER A 151 13.76 18.55 -28.28
C SER A 151 13.92 19.42 -27.04
N LEU A 152 13.57 18.89 -25.85
CA LEU A 152 13.70 19.60 -24.57
C LEU A 152 15.05 20.32 -24.37
N PRO A 153 16.21 19.72 -24.73
CA PRO A 153 17.50 20.41 -24.69
C PRO A 153 17.58 21.64 -25.59
N GLY A 154 16.99 21.57 -26.79
CA GLY A 154 16.87 22.70 -27.71
C GLY A 154 16.05 23.84 -27.13
N TRP A 155 14.91 23.54 -26.48
CA TRP A 155 14.08 24.52 -25.76
C TRP A 155 14.78 25.15 -24.55
N LEU A 156 15.67 24.39 -23.90
CA LEU A 156 16.51 24.85 -22.78
C LEU A 156 17.74 25.65 -23.23
N GLY A 157 17.93 25.86 -24.54
CA GLY A 157 19.07 26.61 -25.08
C GLY A 157 20.40 25.84 -25.08
N LEU A 158 20.38 24.52 -24.85
CA LEU A 158 21.57 23.65 -24.88
C LEU A 158 22.03 23.33 -26.32
N GLY A 159 21.33 23.86 -27.32
CA GLY A 159 21.60 23.69 -28.74
C GLY A 159 20.96 22.43 -29.34
N HIS A 160 21.04 22.32 -30.65
CA HIS A 160 20.44 21.24 -31.46
C HIS A 160 21.45 20.14 -31.77
N SER A 161 22.48 19.96 -30.92
CA SER A 161 23.51 18.97 -31.15
C SER A 161 23.09 17.58 -30.65
N ASP A 162 23.36 16.55 -31.45
CA ASP A 162 23.08 15.15 -31.10
C ASP A 162 23.73 14.75 -29.76
N LEU A 163 24.93 15.26 -29.50
CA LEU A 163 25.65 15.05 -28.24
C LEU A 163 24.93 15.67 -27.05
N ALA A 164 24.42 16.90 -27.16
CA ALA A 164 23.64 17.53 -26.11
C ALA A 164 22.32 16.79 -25.87
N PHE A 165 21.67 16.32 -26.94
CA PHE A 165 20.46 15.52 -26.86
C PHE A 165 20.70 14.21 -26.10
N VAL A 166 21.66 13.39 -26.54
CA VAL A 166 21.99 12.11 -25.90
C VAL A 166 22.49 12.32 -24.47
N GLY A 167 23.38 13.28 -24.27
CA GLY A 167 23.93 13.60 -22.95
C GLY A 167 22.85 14.01 -21.95
N PHE A 168 21.93 14.89 -22.34
CA PHE A 168 20.86 15.38 -21.47
C PHE A 168 19.95 14.26 -20.95
N TYR A 169 19.42 13.41 -21.84
CA TYR A 169 18.54 12.31 -21.44
C TYR A 169 19.29 11.22 -20.67
N THR A 170 20.58 11.01 -20.96
CA THR A 170 21.42 10.10 -20.19
C THR A 170 21.62 10.60 -18.76
N VAL A 171 21.95 11.89 -18.59
CA VAL A 171 22.09 12.52 -17.27
C VAL A 171 20.76 12.46 -16.52
N ALA A 172 19.64 12.75 -17.18
CA ALA A 172 18.32 12.59 -16.59
C ALA A 172 18.11 11.14 -16.09
N GLY A 173 18.43 10.13 -16.90
CA GLY A 173 18.40 8.72 -16.52
C GLY A 173 19.24 8.38 -15.29
N VAL A 174 20.46 8.92 -15.24
CA VAL A 174 21.36 8.77 -14.08
C VAL A 174 20.74 9.40 -12.83
N LEU A 175 20.14 10.60 -12.94
CA LEU A 175 19.44 11.23 -11.82
C LEU A 175 18.25 10.39 -11.34
N PHE A 176 17.46 9.83 -12.25
CA PHE A 176 16.40 8.88 -11.91
C PHE A 176 16.97 7.66 -11.18
N ALA A 177 18.04 7.04 -11.70
CA ALA A 177 18.66 5.86 -11.09
C ALA A 177 19.25 6.13 -9.70
N LEU A 178 19.87 7.30 -9.50
CA LEU A 178 20.45 7.72 -8.21
C LEU A 178 19.36 8.01 -7.17
N THR A 179 18.25 8.61 -7.57
CA THR A 179 17.14 8.96 -6.67
C THR A 179 16.16 7.79 -6.44
N LEU A 180 16.18 6.78 -7.31
CA LEU A 180 15.30 5.61 -7.27
C LEU A 180 15.24 4.93 -5.89
N PRO A 181 16.34 4.63 -5.19
CA PRO A 181 16.26 3.96 -3.89
C PRO A 181 15.55 4.79 -2.83
N ALA A 182 15.74 6.11 -2.83
CA ALA A 182 15.08 7.01 -1.89
C ALA A 182 13.58 7.12 -2.20
N VAL A 183 13.22 7.29 -3.47
CA VAL A 183 11.82 7.45 -3.91
C VAL A 183 11.02 6.19 -3.65
N VAL A 184 11.56 5.02 -4.02
CA VAL A 184 10.91 3.72 -3.76
C VAL A 184 10.74 3.51 -2.26
N ARG A 185 11.73 3.89 -1.45
CA ARG A 185 11.65 3.78 0.01
C ARG A 185 10.56 4.67 0.59
N ILE A 186 10.47 5.93 0.17
CA ILE A 186 9.45 6.87 0.63
C ILE A 186 8.05 6.36 0.25
N ALA A 187 7.87 5.91 -0.99
CA ALA A 187 6.60 5.36 -1.47
C ALA A 187 6.17 4.12 -0.66
N ALA A 188 7.10 3.18 -0.45
CA ALA A 188 6.84 1.98 0.35
C ALA A 188 6.51 2.33 1.81
N LEU A 189 7.21 3.28 2.41
CA LEU A 189 6.95 3.73 3.79
C LEU A 189 5.61 4.46 3.92
N LEU A 190 5.24 5.31 2.98
CA LEU A 190 3.93 5.99 2.99
C LEU A 190 2.81 4.95 2.98
N LYS A 191 2.84 4.01 2.05
CA LYS A 191 1.85 2.93 1.98
C LYS A 191 1.85 2.07 3.25
N ALA A 192 3.03 1.68 3.75
CA ALA A 192 3.17 0.87 4.96
C ALA A 192 2.68 1.60 6.22
N SER A 193 2.88 2.93 6.30
CA SER A 193 2.42 3.75 7.44
C SER A 193 0.90 3.83 7.53
N VAL A 194 0.21 3.96 6.38
CA VAL A 194 -1.25 3.93 6.31
C VAL A 194 -1.77 2.57 6.77
N ALA A 195 -1.20 1.49 6.25
CA ALA A 195 -1.55 0.14 6.67
C ALA A 195 -1.29 -0.08 8.16
N GLN A 196 -0.15 0.37 8.69
CA GLN A 196 0.16 0.25 10.11
C GLN A 196 -0.85 1.02 10.96
N VAL A 197 -1.09 2.30 10.69
CA VAL A 197 -2.01 3.14 11.49
C VAL A 197 -3.43 2.57 11.49
N MET A 198 -3.92 2.07 10.36
CA MET A 198 -5.30 1.60 10.26
C MET A 198 -5.49 0.17 10.74
N LEU A 199 -4.47 -0.68 10.54
CA LEU A 199 -4.60 -2.12 10.80
C LEU A 199 -4.02 -2.56 12.14
N THR A 200 -3.16 -1.76 12.78
CA THR A 200 -2.52 -2.11 14.07
C THR A 200 -3.06 -1.32 15.26
N ARG A 201 -3.76 -0.20 15.02
CA ARG A 201 -4.31 0.65 16.10
C ARG A 201 -5.37 -0.05 16.96
N ALA A 202 -6.04 -1.09 16.46
CA ALA A 202 -6.98 -1.86 17.26
C ALA A 202 -6.33 -2.95 18.15
N ALA A 203 -5.01 -3.10 18.10
CA ALA A 203 -4.30 -4.12 18.88
C ALA A 203 -3.74 -3.58 20.22
N TYR A 204 -4.35 -2.55 20.82
CA TYR A 204 -4.08 -2.24 22.23
C TYR A 204 -5.18 -2.88 23.08
N PRO A 205 -4.97 -4.06 23.68
CA PRO A 205 -5.78 -4.47 24.81
C PRO A 205 -5.60 -3.43 25.90
N ALA A 206 -6.65 -3.14 26.66
CA ALA A 206 -6.46 -2.49 27.95
C ALA A 206 -5.35 -3.27 28.70
N PRO A 207 -4.35 -2.60 29.28
CA PRO A 207 -3.29 -3.30 30.00
C PRO A 207 -3.96 -4.24 31.00
N ALA A 208 -3.53 -5.51 31.01
CA ALA A 208 -3.99 -6.47 32.01
C ALA A 208 -3.89 -5.79 33.38
N PRO A 209 -4.92 -5.91 34.25
CA PRO A 209 -4.87 -5.29 35.57
C PRO A 209 -3.54 -5.67 36.21
N SER A 210 -2.72 -4.67 36.53
CA SER A 210 -1.43 -4.96 37.14
C SER A 210 -1.71 -5.73 38.45
N PRO A 211 -0.93 -6.75 38.81
CA PRO A 211 -1.09 -7.46 40.09
C PRO A 211 -1.10 -6.49 41.28
N TYR A 212 -0.42 -5.34 41.12
CA TYR A 212 -0.38 -4.26 42.09
C TYR A 212 -1.70 -3.48 42.24
N ALA A 213 -2.54 -3.44 41.20
CA ALA A 213 -3.84 -2.77 41.24
C ALA A 213 -4.89 -3.59 42.01
N GLU A 214 -4.85 -4.92 41.92
CA GLU A 214 -5.68 -5.82 42.74
C GLU A 214 -5.24 -5.86 44.21
N ALA A 215 -3.93 -5.79 44.46
CA ALA A 215 -3.39 -5.69 45.82
C ALA A 215 -3.76 -4.37 46.51
N ALA A 216 -3.77 -3.25 45.78
CA ALA A 216 -4.16 -1.95 46.33
C ALA A 216 -5.67 -1.87 46.70
N TRP A 217 -6.54 -2.51 45.91
CA TRP A 217 -7.99 -2.54 46.15
C TRP A 217 -8.43 -3.51 47.26
N SER A 218 -7.62 -4.53 47.55
CA SER A 218 -7.86 -5.49 48.64
C SER A 218 -7.35 -4.99 49.99
N ALA A 219 -6.33 -4.12 50.00
CA ALA A 219 -5.82 -3.49 51.22
C ALA A 219 -6.69 -2.32 51.74
N SER A 220 -7.63 -1.82 50.93
CA SER A 220 -8.50 -0.69 51.27
C SER A 220 -9.94 -1.08 51.66
N ARG A 221 -10.22 -2.38 51.84
CA ARG A 221 -11.49 -2.92 52.38
C ARG A 221 -11.24 -3.62 53.70
#